data_AF-A0A9X6AI73-F1
#
_entry.id   AF-A0A9X6AI73-F1
#
_cell.length_a   1.000
_cell.length_b   1.000
_cell.length_c   1.000
_cell.angle_alpha   90.00
_cell.angle_beta   90.00
_cell.angle_gamma   90.00
#
_symmetry.space_group_name_H-M   'P 1'
#
loop_
_entity.id
_entity.type
_entity.pdbx_description
1 polymer ?
#
loop_
_entity_poly.entity_id
_entity_poly.type
_entity_poly.pdbx_seq_one_letter_code
_entity_poly.pdbx_strand_id
1 'polypeptide(L)'
;MRTVTAVAHRGDPYRVRENTIDSLRSALQLGADAVEIDVRLTRDKVPVLLHDATLKRLWELERPLGSLSSDEVRGLTGGGVPTLAEALDATKDSRVLVDLPGEPDGPAVRRIVEVIRECGAQDRVYYCAGAPAMLA
;
A
#
# COMPACT_ATOMS: atom_id res chain seq x y z
N MET A 1 24.38 -15.99 3.73
CA MET A 1 23.47 -15.12 2.97
C MET A 1 22.22 -15.93 2.64
N ARG A 2 21.02 -15.39 2.85
CA ARG A 2 19.80 -16.00 2.32
C ARG A 2 19.81 -15.85 0.79
N THR A 3 19.49 -16.93 0.08
CA THR A 3 19.45 -16.96 -1.41
C THR A 3 18.07 -16.60 -1.97
N VAL A 4 17.08 -16.43 -1.09
CA VAL A 4 15.69 -16.09 -1.42
C VAL A 4 15.25 -14.95 -0.50
N THR A 5 14.44 -14.03 -1.03
CA THR A 5 13.78 -12.97 -0.25
C THR A 5 12.35 -13.38 0.02
N ALA A 6 11.96 -13.46 1.29
CA ALA A 6 10.57 -13.67 1.70
C ALA A 6 9.84 -12.31 1.73
N VAL A 7 8.90 -12.13 0.81
CA VAL A 7 8.06 -10.93 0.73
C VAL A 7 6.67 -11.26 1.24
N ALA A 8 6.22 -10.58 2.30
CA ALA A 8 4.93 -10.82 2.91
C ALA A 8 3.81 -10.09 2.15
N HIS A 9 3.04 -10.84 1.35
CA HIS A 9 1.96 -10.32 0.52
C HIS A 9 0.89 -9.63 1.37
N ARG A 10 0.77 -8.31 1.23
CA ARG A 10 -0.13 -7.43 1.99
C ARG A 10 0.07 -7.46 3.50
N GLY A 11 1.29 -7.78 3.95
CA GLY A 11 1.61 -8.04 5.35
C GLY A 11 1.35 -9.48 5.76
N ASP A 12 0.58 -9.68 6.83
CA ASP A 12 0.22 -10.97 7.43
C ASP A 12 -1.30 -11.17 7.41
N PRO A 13 -1.92 -11.27 6.21
CA PRO A 13 -3.38 -11.22 6.03
C PRO A 13 -4.13 -12.38 6.69
N TYR A 14 -3.43 -13.48 7.00
CA TYR A 14 -4.01 -14.65 7.66
C TYR A 14 -4.27 -14.43 9.16
N ARG A 15 -3.65 -13.40 9.75
CA ARG A 15 -3.77 -13.08 11.19
C ARG A 15 -4.31 -11.68 11.41
N VAL A 16 -3.91 -10.72 10.58
CA VAL A 16 -4.26 -9.31 10.70
C VAL A 16 -4.70 -8.82 9.33
N ARG A 17 -5.82 -8.10 9.28
CA ARG A 17 -6.41 -7.58 8.04
C ARG A 17 -5.33 -7.00 7.12
N GLU A 18 -5.33 -7.45 5.86
CA GLU A 18 -4.36 -7.08 4.84
C GLU A 18 -4.17 -5.56 4.71
N ASN A 19 -2.99 -5.11 4.28
CA ASN A 19 -2.71 -3.69 3.97
C ASN A 19 -2.89 -2.72 5.17
N THR A 20 -2.92 -3.22 6.40
CA THR A 20 -2.94 -2.41 7.64
C THR A 20 -1.54 -2.31 8.24
N ILE A 21 -1.27 -1.24 9.00
CA ILE A 21 0.01 -1.08 9.73
C ILE A 21 0.30 -2.28 10.64
N ASP A 22 -0.72 -2.79 11.32
CA ASP A 22 -0.57 -3.95 12.20
C ASP A 22 -0.22 -5.23 11.42
N SER A 23 -0.76 -5.40 10.21
CA SER A 23 -0.43 -6.54 9.34
C SER A 23 1.01 -6.45 8.83
N LEU A 24 1.49 -5.26 8.47
CA LEU A 24 2.89 -5.05 8.09
C LEU A 24 3.83 -5.34 9.27
N ARG A 25 3.50 -4.84 10.46
CA ARG A 25 4.30 -5.08 11.68
C ARG A 25 4.31 -6.56 12.05
N SER A 26 3.17 -7.25 11.99
CA SER A 26 3.08 -8.69 12.27
C SER A 26 4.01 -9.49 11.34
N ALA A 27 3.96 -9.22 10.03
CA ALA A 27 4.81 -9.88 9.06
C ALA A 27 6.31 -9.68 9.32
N LEU A 28 6.74 -8.45 9.60
CA LEU A 28 8.13 -8.14 9.89
C LEU A 28 8.60 -8.78 11.21
N GLN A 29 7.74 -8.80 12.24
CA GLN A 29 8.04 -9.48 13.51
C GLN A 29 8.18 -11.00 13.35
N LEU A 30 7.47 -11.60 12.39
CA LEU A 30 7.57 -13.02 12.05
C LEU A 30 8.76 -13.35 11.13
N GLY A 31 9.57 -12.35 10.77
CA GLY A 31 10.85 -12.54 10.09
C GLY A 31 10.79 -12.48 8.56
N ALA A 32 9.75 -11.87 7.99
CA ALA A 32 9.74 -11.52 6.57
C ALA A 32 10.90 -10.56 6.24
N ASP A 33 11.53 -10.74 5.08
CA ASP A 33 12.65 -9.88 4.65
C ASP A 33 12.13 -8.55 4.05
N ALA A 34 10.89 -8.56 3.56
CA ALA A 34 10.16 -7.40 3.03
C ALA A 34 8.65 -7.59 3.20
N VAL A 35 7.89 -6.51 3.07
CA VAL A 35 6.42 -6.55 2.94
C VAL A 35 6.01 -6.06 1.56
N GLU A 36 4.94 -6.61 1.02
CA GLU A 36 4.27 -6.09 -0.16
C GLU A 36 3.01 -5.32 0.26
N ILE A 37 2.72 -4.22 -0.42
CA ILE A 37 1.56 -3.36 -0.17
C ILE A 37 0.93 -2.93 -1.50
N ASP A 38 -0.40 -2.86 -1.50
CA ASP A 38 -1.17 -2.39 -2.65
C ASP A 38 -1.49 -0.92 -2.51
N VAL A 39 -1.12 -0.09 -3.49
CA VAL A 39 -1.33 1.36 -3.41
C VAL A 39 -2.35 1.84 -4.44
N ARG A 40 -3.36 2.57 -3.95
CA ARG A 40 -4.34 3.29 -4.78
C ARG A 40 -4.46 4.74 -4.35
N LEU A 41 -5.08 5.56 -5.21
CA LEU A 41 -5.39 6.94 -4.90
C LEU A 41 -6.84 7.12 -4.48
N THR A 42 -7.05 7.94 -3.46
CA THR A 42 -8.34 8.55 -3.12
C THR A 42 -8.72 9.63 -4.15
N ARG A 43 -9.95 10.16 -4.05
CA ARG A 43 -10.47 11.26 -4.89
C ARG A 43 -9.55 12.48 -4.88
N ASP A 44 -9.04 12.82 -3.72
CA ASP A 44 -8.11 13.93 -3.44
C ASP A 44 -6.63 13.55 -3.66
N LYS A 45 -6.37 12.44 -4.35
CA LYS A 45 -5.04 12.02 -4.82
C LYS A 45 -4.04 11.73 -3.71
N VAL A 46 -4.54 11.31 -2.54
CA VAL A 46 -3.71 10.78 -1.45
C VAL A 46 -3.49 9.28 -1.69
N PRO A 47 -2.24 8.80 -1.75
CA PRO A 47 -1.95 7.37 -1.83
C PRO A 47 -2.30 6.66 -0.52
N VAL A 48 -3.08 5.58 -0.61
CA VAL A 48 -3.53 4.75 0.51
C VAL A 48 -3.35 3.26 0.21
N LEU A 49 -3.27 2.46 1.26
CA LEU A 49 -3.09 1.01 1.14
C LEU A 49 -4.45 0.31 0.98
N LEU A 50 -4.75 -0.16 -0.23
CA LEU A 50 -5.96 -0.93 -0.51
C LEU A 50 -5.83 -1.66 -1.86
N HIS A 51 -5.97 -2.98 -1.84
CA HIS A 51 -5.98 -3.78 -3.08
C HIS A 51 -7.20 -3.51 -3.96
N ASP A 52 -8.39 -3.49 -3.38
CA ASP A 52 -9.64 -3.41 -4.14
C ASP A 52 -9.96 -1.96 -4.52
N ALA A 53 -10.72 -1.76 -5.60
CA ALA A 53 -11.21 -0.43 -5.98
C ALA A 53 -12.34 0.09 -5.06
N THR A 54 -12.77 -0.70 -4.08
CA THR A 54 -13.90 -0.39 -3.18
C THR A 54 -13.59 -0.85 -1.75
N LEU A 55 -14.31 -0.29 -0.77
CA LEU A 55 -14.24 -0.74 0.63
C LEU A 55 -15.07 -2.01 0.91
N LYS A 56 -15.74 -2.58 -0.09
CA LYS A 56 -16.77 -3.62 0.08
C LYS A 56 -16.25 -4.89 0.76
N ARG A 57 -15.15 -5.47 0.27
CA ARG A 57 -14.68 -6.79 0.73
C ARG A 57 -14.18 -6.78 2.17
N LEU A 58 -13.43 -5.74 2.56
CA LEU A 58 -12.74 -5.69 3.86
C LEU A 58 -13.48 -4.90 4.94
N TRP A 59 -14.34 -3.97 4.52
CA TRP A 59 -15.06 -3.05 5.41
C TRP A 59 -16.59 -3.14 5.26
N GLU A 60 -17.09 -3.97 4.34
CA GLU A 60 -18.54 -4.17 4.13
C GLU A 60 -19.29 -2.88 3.74
N LEU A 61 -18.58 -1.94 3.10
CA LEU A 61 -19.12 -0.68 2.62
C LEU A 61 -19.11 -0.62 1.09
N GLU A 62 -20.28 -0.46 0.48
CA GLU A 62 -20.45 -0.25 -0.98
C GLU A 62 -20.00 1.16 -1.41
N ARG A 63 -18.72 1.47 -1.19
CA ARG A 63 -18.11 2.78 -1.50
C ARG A 63 -16.88 2.59 -2.38
N PRO A 64 -16.89 3.12 -3.61
CA PRO A 64 -15.70 3.16 -4.47
C PRO A 64 -14.64 4.08 -3.88
N LEU A 65 -13.38 3.64 -3.83
CA LEU A 65 -12.28 4.42 -3.27
C LEU A 65 -12.12 5.78 -3.98
N GLY A 66 -12.20 5.77 -5.31
CA GLY A 66 -12.08 6.98 -6.14
C GLY A 66 -13.18 8.03 -5.91
N SER A 67 -14.22 7.71 -5.14
CA SER A 67 -15.27 8.65 -4.74
C SER A 67 -15.04 9.32 -3.39
N LEU A 68 -14.05 8.87 -2.61
CA LEU A 68 -13.78 9.28 -1.23
C LEU A 68 -12.49 10.10 -1.13
N SER A 69 -12.47 11.13 -0.29
CA SER A 69 -11.22 11.76 0.20
C SER A 69 -10.48 10.86 1.20
N SER A 70 -9.20 11.16 1.50
CA SER A 70 -8.46 10.39 2.52
C SER A 70 -9.11 10.47 3.91
N ASP A 71 -9.68 11.64 4.25
CA ASP A 71 -10.34 11.85 5.53
C ASP A 71 -11.65 11.04 5.62
N GLU A 72 -12.42 10.98 4.53
CA GLU A 72 -13.60 10.10 4.45
C GLU A 72 -13.21 8.62 4.59
N VAL A 73 -12.14 8.18 3.91
CA VAL A 73 -11.61 6.80 4.04
C VAL A 73 -11.18 6.51 5.48
N ARG A 74 -10.44 7.43 6.11
CA ARG A 74 -10.01 7.29 7.51
C ARG A 74 -11.20 7.18 8.45
N GLY A 75 -12.21 8.04 8.30
CA GLY A 75 -13.42 8.02 9.13
C GLY A 75 -14.23 6.74 8.97
N LEU A 76 -14.43 6.26 7.73
CA LEU A 76 -15.20 5.06 7.43
C LEU A 76 -14.53 3.76 7.89
N THR A 77 -13.19 3.75 7.97
CA THR A 77 -12.40 2.55 8.31
C THR A 77 -11.83 2.60 9.73
N GLY A 78 -12.10 3.65 10.50
CA GLY A 78 -11.49 3.88 11.81
C GLY A 78 -9.96 3.97 11.74
N GLY A 79 -9.41 4.45 10.62
CA GLY A 79 -7.96 4.49 10.37
C GLY A 79 -7.36 3.16 9.88
N GLY A 80 -8.18 2.16 9.57
CA GLY A 80 -7.70 0.86 9.10
C GLY A 80 -7.23 0.82 7.66
N VAL A 81 -7.48 1.86 6.85
CA VAL A 81 -6.81 2.05 5.56
C VAL A 81 -5.75 3.15 5.75
N PRO A 82 -4.47 2.79 5.95
CA PRO A 82 -3.43 3.77 6.17
C PRO A 82 -3.03 4.45 4.85
N THR A 83 -2.46 5.64 4.97
CA THR A 83 -1.77 6.30 3.86
C THR A 83 -0.46 5.59 3.53
N LEU A 84 0.04 5.75 2.30
CA LEU A 84 1.36 5.25 1.92
C LEU A 84 2.47 5.83 2.81
N ALA A 85 2.38 7.11 3.17
CA ALA A 85 3.36 7.76 4.04
C ALA A 85 3.42 7.08 5.42
N GLU A 86 2.27 6.78 6.03
CA GLU A 86 2.19 6.05 7.31
C GLU A 86 2.77 4.64 7.20
N ALA A 87 2.50 3.93 6.11
CA ALA A 87 3.05 2.59 5.88
C ALA A 87 4.57 2.62 5.67
N LEU A 88 5.09 3.62 4.95
CA LEU A 88 6.53 3.79 4.76
C LEU A 88 7.22 4.12 6.09
N ASP A 89 6.65 4.98 6.93
CA ASP A 89 7.19 5.27 8.26
C ASP A 89 7.20 4.01 9.15
N ALA A 90 6.09 3.27 9.17
CA ALA A 90 5.98 2.04 9.96
C ALA A 90 6.94 0.92 9.52
N THR A 91 7.47 1.00 8.30
CA THR A 91 8.37 0.00 7.69
C THR A 91 9.76 0.57 7.40
N LYS A 92 10.15 1.69 8.01
CA LYS A 92 11.36 2.48 7.68
C LYS A 92 12.67 1.67 7.62
N ASP A 93 12.77 0.60 8.40
CA ASP A 93 13.95 -0.27 8.50
C ASP A 93 13.86 -1.51 7.59
N SER A 94 12.89 -1.55 6.68
CA SER A 94 12.58 -2.72 5.85
C SER A 94 12.32 -2.35 4.40
N ARG A 95 12.56 -3.32 3.52
CA ARG A 95 12.21 -3.22 2.10
C ARG A 95 10.70 -3.34 1.92
N VAL A 96 10.16 -2.63 0.95
CA VAL A 96 8.73 -2.63 0.62
C VAL A 96 8.57 -2.89 -0.87
N LEU A 97 7.73 -3.84 -1.25
CA LEU A 97 7.27 -4.01 -2.63
C LEU A 97 5.94 -3.28 -2.76
N VAL A 98 5.91 -2.22 -3.56
CA VAL A 98 4.69 -1.47 -3.87
C VAL A 98 4.06 -2.07 -5.12
N ASP A 99 2.90 -2.71 -4.98
CA ASP A 99 2.04 -3.08 -6.09
C ASP A 99 1.08 -1.94 -6.44
N LEU A 100 0.89 -1.71 -7.74
CA LEU A 100 -0.04 -0.72 -8.27
C LEU A 100 -1.21 -1.44 -8.96
N PRO A 101 -2.23 -1.88 -8.21
CA PRO A 101 -3.23 -2.81 -8.72
C PRO A 101 -4.18 -2.19 -9.76
N GLY A 102 -4.46 -2.97 -10.81
CA GLY A 102 -5.24 -2.53 -11.96
C GLY A 102 -4.38 -1.81 -12.99
N GLU A 103 -4.90 -0.72 -13.55
CA GLU A 103 -4.23 0.07 -14.59
C GLU A 103 -4.23 1.56 -14.20
N PRO A 104 -3.42 1.98 -13.22
CA PRO A 104 -3.32 3.40 -12.87
C PRO A 104 -2.75 4.20 -14.05
N ASP A 105 -3.24 5.42 -14.22
CA ASP A 105 -2.70 6.34 -15.23
C ASP A 105 -1.34 6.92 -14.80
N GLY A 106 -0.60 7.48 -15.76
CA GLY A 106 0.71 8.07 -15.48
C GLY A 106 0.71 9.15 -14.39
N PRO A 107 -0.27 10.08 -14.33
CA PRO A 107 -0.40 11.00 -13.21
C PRO A 107 -0.51 10.31 -11.84
N ALA A 108 -1.28 9.22 -11.74
CA ALA A 108 -1.40 8.46 -10.50
C ALA A 108 -0.07 7.81 -10.10
N VAL A 109 0.63 7.16 -11.05
CA VAL A 109 1.96 6.56 -10.82
C VAL A 109 2.95 7.63 -10.32
N ARG A 110 3.01 8.79 -10.99
CA ARG A 110 3.90 9.89 -10.60
C ARG A 110 3.61 10.39 -9.20
N ARG A 111 2.33 10.53 -8.82
CA ARG A 111 1.97 10.97 -7.47
C ARG A 111 2.42 9.99 -6.40
N ILE A 112 2.29 8.68 -6.66
CA ILE A 112 2.75 7.63 -5.73
C ILE A 112 4.28 7.66 -5.59
N VAL A 113 5.01 7.75 -6.69
CA VAL A 113 6.48 7.85 -6.70
C VAL A 113 6.96 9.13 -6.02
N GLU A 114 6.26 10.25 -6.21
CA GLU A 114 6.54 11.51 -5.52
C GLU A 114 6.46 11.34 -4.00
N VAL A 115 5.37 10.76 -3.47
CA VAL A 115 5.22 10.50 -2.03
C VAL A 115 6.33 9.58 -1.50
N ILE A 116 6.73 8.55 -2.27
CA ILE A 116 7.85 7.67 -1.88
C ILE A 116 9.16 8.45 -1.74
N ARG A 117 9.42 9.40 -2.65
CA ARG A 117 10.61 10.28 -2.60
C ARG A 117 10.52 11.30 -1.48
N GLU A 118 9.35 11.90 -1.24
CA GLU A 118 9.11 12.81 -0.12
C GLU A 118 9.36 12.12 1.23
N CYS A 119 9.06 10.81 1.33
CA CYS A 119 9.36 9.99 2.50
C CYS A 119 10.81 9.48 2.56
N GLY A 120 11.66 9.81 1.58
CA GLY A 120 13.05 9.33 1.50
C GLY A 120 13.18 7.81 1.35
N ALA A 121 12.17 7.13 0.81
CA ALA A 121 12.09 5.67 0.77
C ALA A 121 12.53 5.06 -0.57
N GLN A 122 12.98 5.87 -1.54
CA GLN A 122 13.26 5.42 -2.91
C GLN A 122 14.28 4.28 -3.01
N ASP A 123 15.22 4.17 -2.07
CA ASP A 123 16.30 3.18 -2.10
C ASP A 123 15.91 1.81 -1.52
N ARG A 124 14.72 1.70 -0.92
CA ARG A 124 14.21 0.48 -0.27
C ARG A 124 12.86 0.02 -0.82
N VAL A 125 12.32 0.72 -1.82
CA VAL A 125 11.06 0.37 -2.47
C VAL A 125 11.32 -0.33 -3.81
N TYR A 126 10.65 -1.45 -4.02
CA TYR A 126 10.50 -2.12 -5.31
C TYR A 126 9.09 -1.83 -5.86
N TYR A 127 8.92 -1.96 -7.17
CA TYR A 127 7.64 -1.70 -7.83
C TYR A 127 7.17 -2.94 -8.58
N CYS A 128 5.88 -3.22 -8.48
CA CYS A 128 5.15 -4.18 -9.31
C CYS A 128 3.90 -3.49 -9.86
N ALA A 129 3.59 -3.71 -11.13
CA ALA A 129 2.36 -3.22 -11.75
C ALA A 129 2.17 -3.91 -13.11
N GLY A 130 1.01 -3.67 -13.73
CA GLY A 130 0.81 -3.95 -15.15
C GLY A 130 1.80 -3.17 -16.03
N ALA A 131 2.15 -3.74 -17.20
CA ALA A 131 3.16 -3.17 -18.09
C ALA A 131 2.94 -1.68 -18.46
N PRO A 132 1.71 -1.18 -18.71
CA PRO A 132 1.50 0.24 -19.01
C PRO A 132 1.91 1.16 -17.85
N ALA A 133 1.59 0.78 -16.61
CA ALA A 133 1.95 1.56 -15.43
C ALA A 133 3.47 1.56 -15.17
N MET A 134 4.14 0.44 -15.46
CA MET A 134 5.61 0.35 -15.35
C MET A 134 6.37 1.20 -16.37
N LEU A 135 5.71 1.65 -17.44
CA LEU A 135 6.29 2.47 -18.51
C LEU A 135 5.96 3.97 -18.39
N ALA A 136 5.17 4.36 -17.38
CA ALA A 136 4.65 5.72 -17.21
C ALA A 136 5.56 6.66 -16.41
#